data_AF-A0A1Q4FWU4-F1
#
_entry.id   AF-A0A1Q4FWU4-F1
#
_cell.length_a   1.000
_cell.length_b   1.000
_cell.length_c   1.000
_cell.angle_alpha   90.00
_cell.angle_beta   90.00
_cell.angle_gamma   90.00
#
_symmetry.space_group_name_H-M   'P 1'
#
loop_
_entity.id
_entity.type
_entity.pdbx_description
1 polymer ?
#
loop_
_entity_poly.entity_id
_entity_poly.type
_entity_poly.pdbx_seq_one_letter_code
_entity_poly.pdbx_strand_id
1 'polypeptide(L)' 'MKNGKLELYNLQQDIGELNNLAKKMTGKTSELSKLLSDQLRTWKAQLPTYKATGQQIPFPDKID' A
#
# COMPACT_ATOMS: atom_id res chain seq x y z
N MET A 1 2.15 -16.20 2.28
CA MET A 1 2.77 -15.29 1.29
C MET A 1 2.25 -13.89 1.54
N LYS A 2 3.09 -12.85 1.56
CA LYS A 2 2.60 -11.46 1.68
C LYS A 2 1.93 -11.08 0.36
N ASN A 3 0.65 -10.73 0.41
CA ASN A 3 -0.24 -10.54 -0.74
C ASN A 3 -0.49 -9.07 -1.09
N GLY A 4 0.33 -8.15 -0.60
CA GLY A 4 0.16 -6.72 -0.86
C GLY A 4 -0.96 -6.06 -0.05
N LYS A 5 -1.45 -6.67 1.03
CA LYS A 5 -2.52 -6.09 1.87
C LYS A 5 -2.26 -4.62 2.25
N LEU A 6 -3.24 -3.77 1.96
CA LEU A 6 -3.25 -2.36 2.38
C LEU A 6 -3.80 -2.23 3.81
N GLU A 7 -3.19 -1.35 4.58
CA GLU A 7 -3.60 -1.02 5.95
C GLU A 7 -3.61 0.50 6.14
N LEU A 8 -4.56 0.98 6.95
CA LEU A 8 -4.75 2.41 7.22
C LEU A 8 -4.94 2.60 8.72
N TYR A 9 -4.13 3.46 9.33
CA TYR A 9 -4.17 3.76 10.76
C TYR A 9 -4.29 5.27 10.99
N ASN A 10 -4.98 5.65 12.04
CA ASN A 10 -5.05 7.04 12.50
C ASN A 10 -4.13 7.22 13.72
N LEU A 11 -2.90 7.64 13.48
CA LEU A 11 -1.86 7.73 14.53
C LEU A 11 -2.23 8.66 15.70
N GLN A 12 -3.13 9.63 15.50
CA GLN A 12 -3.58 10.49 16.59
C GLN A 12 -4.44 9.73 17.62
N GLN A 13 -5.21 8.74 17.17
CA GLN A 13 -6.15 7.97 17.99
C GLN A 13 -5.65 6.55 18.28
N ASP A 14 -4.73 6.05 17.46
CA ASP A 14 -4.26 4.68 17.43
C ASP A 14 -2.76 4.65 17.10
N ILE A 15 -1.94 5.19 18.01
CA ILE A 15 -0.48 5.24 17.85
C ILE A 15 0.15 3.83 17.79
N GLY A 16 -0.52 2.82 18.34
CA GLY A 16 -0.08 1.43 18.32
C GLY A 16 -0.49 0.66 17.06
N GLU A 17 -1.17 1.30 16.11
CA GLU A 17 -1.63 0.69 14.85
C GLU A 17 -2.45 -0.59 15.05
N LEU A 18 -3.33 -0.60 16.07
CA LEU A 18 -4.08 -1.79 16.46
C LEU A 18 -5.41 -1.92 15.71
N ASN A 19 -5.92 -0.83 15.14
CA ASN A 19 -7.23 -0.76 14.49
C ASN A 19 -7.09 -0.37 13.02
N ASN A 20 -6.99 -1.39 12.15
CA ASN A 20 -6.91 -1.18 10.71
C ASN A 20 -8.25 -0.65 10.14
N LEU A 21 -8.23 0.58 9.62
CA LEU A 21 -9.35 1.31 9.05
C LEU A 21 -9.51 1.09 7.53
N ALA A 22 -8.62 0.34 6.87
CA ALA A 22 -8.54 0.32 5.40
C ALA A 22 -9.86 -0.07 4.72
N LYS A 23 -10.58 -1.05 5.32
CA LYS A 23 -11.90 -1.51 4.85
C LYS A 23 -13.05 -0.56 5.21
N LYS A 24 -12.90 0.24 6.26
CA LYS A 24 -13.92 1.20 6.72
C LYS A 24 -13.83 2.53 5.97
N MET A 25 -12.63 2.90 5.52
CA MET A 25 -12.33 4.18 4.85
C MET A 25 -11.70 3.97 3.47
N THR A 26 -12.37 3.19 2.61
CA THR A 26 -11.85 2.78 1.29
C THR A 26 -11.42 3.95 0.41
N GLY A 27 -12.16 5.06 0.43
CA GLY A 27 -11.80 6.29 -0.30
C GLY A 27 -10.45 6.85 0.15
N LYS A 28 -10.21 6.94 1.45
CA LYS A 28 -8.94 7.44 2.00
C LYS A 28 -7.79 6.47 1.75
N THR A 29 -8.05 5.17 1.86
CA THR A 29 -7.08 4.12 1.52
C THR A 29 -6.64 4.23 0.06
N SER A 30 -7.59 4.42 -0.87
CA SER A 30 -7.28 4.57 -2.30
C SER A 30 -6.50 5.86 -2.59
N GLU A 31 -6.90 6.98 -1.99
CA GLU A 31 -6.21 8.27 -2.10
C GLU A 31 -4.73 8.16 -1.68
N LEU A 32 -4.47 7.60 -0.50
CA LEU A 32 -3.11 7.47 0.04
C LEU A 32 -2.28 6.43 -0.72
N SER A 33 -2.92 5.34 -1.15
CA SER A 33 -2.27 4.32 -1.99
C SER A 33 -1.81 4.91 -3.33
N LYS A 34 -2.66 5.74 -3.96
CA LYS A 34 -2.31 6.49 -5.17
C LYS A 34 -1.17 7.48 -4.92
N LEU A 35 -1.24 8.25 -3.84
CA LEU A 35 -0.21 9.22 -3.47
C LEU A 35 1.16 8.56 -3.33
N LEU A 36 1.24 7.44 -2.60
CA LEU A 36 2.47 6.68 -2.43
C LEU A 36 2.98 6.15 -3.78
N SER A 37 2.10 5.61 -4.61
CA SER A 37 2.45 5.02 -5.90
C SER A 37 2.99 6.05 -6.89
N ASP A 38 2.38 7.24 -6.94
CA ASP A 38 2.87 8.37 -7.74
C ASP A 38 4.26 8.82 -7.28
N GLN A 39 4.50 8.85 -5.96
CA GLN A 39 5.80 9.20 -5.40
C GLN A 39 6.88 8.16 -5.73
N LEU A 40 6.56 6.86 -5.61
CA LEU A 40 7.48 5.78 -5.98
C LEU A 40 7.86 5.83 -7.46
N ARG A 41 6.89 6.11 -8.34
CA ARG A 41 7.16 6.33 -9.78
C ARG A 41 8.05 7.54 -10.03
N THR A 42 7.81 8.64 -9.31
CA THR A 42 8.60 9.88 -9.39
C THR A 42 10.06 9.64 -9.00
N TRP A 43 10.28 8.87 -7.94
CA TRP A 43 11.62 8.49 -7.50
C TRP A 43 12.29 7.45 -8.39
N LYS A 44 11.58 6.88 -9.36
CA LYS A 44 12.02 5.67 -10.10
C LYS A 44 12.43 4.57 -9.13
N ALA A 45 11.64 4.40 -8.06
CA ALA A 45 11.92 3.45 -7.00
C ALA A 45 11.94 2.01 -7.53
N GLN A 46 12.89 1.21 -7.07
CA GLN A 46 12.92 -0.22 -7.37
C GLN A 46 11.88 -0.94 -6.52
N LEU A 47 11.07 -1.78 -7.16
CA LEU A 47 10.14 -2.66 -6.47
C LEU A 47 10.64 -4.11 -6.50
N PRO A 48 10.39 -4.91 -5.45
CA PRO A 48 10.70 -6.33 -5.46
C PRO A 48 10.02 -7.08 -6.60
N THR A 49 10.53 -8.27 -6.90
CA THR A 49 9.95 -9.21 -7.87
C THR A 49 9.53 -10.51 -7.20
N TYR A 50 8.49 -11.15 -7.71
CA TYR A 50 8.14 -12.51 -7.33
C TYR A 50 9.23 -13.48 -7.81
N LYS A 51 9.83 -14.24 -6.88
CA LYS A 51 10.91 -15.19 -7.22
C LYS A 51 10.50 -16.23 -8.28
N ALA A 52 9.23 -16.67 -8.25
CA ALA A 52 8.73 -17.71 -9.14
C ALA A 52 8.55 -17.25 -10.58
N THR A 53 8.15 -15.99 -10.81
CA THR A 53 7.82 -15.47 -12.15
C THR A 53 8.80 -14.42 -12.65
N GLY A 54 9.65 -13.88 -11.77
CA GLY A 54 10.50 -12.72 -12.06
C GLY A 54 9.73 -11.42 -12.23
N GLN A 55 8.39 -11.43 -12.15
CA GLN A 55 7.57 -10.24 -12.34
C GLN A 55 7.68 -9.30 -11.15
N GLN A 56 7.73 -8.01 -11.43
CA GLN A 56 7.67 -6.96 -10.41
C GLN A 56 6.33 -7.01 -9.67
N ILE A 57 6.36 -6.77 -8.37
CA ILE A 57 5.12 -6.60 -7.60
C ILE A 57 4.35 -5.35 -8.10
N PRO A 58 3.01 -5.35 -8.02
CA PRO A 58 2.24 -4.17 -8.33
C PRO A 58 2.59 -3.01 -7.40
N PHE A 59 2.42 -1.78 -7.88
CA PHE A 59 2.39 -0.60 -7.03
C PHE A 59 1.19 -0.67 -6.08
N PRO A 60 1.24 0.01 -4.92
CA PRO A 60 0.13 0.04 -3.97
C PRO A 60 -1.24 0.36 -4.61
N ASP A 61 -1.28 1.24 -5.61
CA ASP A 61 -2.50 1.68 -6.30
C ASP A 61 -3.05 0.67 -7.33
N LYS A 62 -2.35 -0.45 -7.52
CA LYS A 62 -2.70 -1.57 -8.40
C LYS A 62 -2.95 -2.87 -7.62
N ILE A 63 -3.18 -2.75 -6.32
CA ILE A 63 -3.55 -3.87 -5.46
C ILE A 63 -5.07 -3.86 -5.32
N ASP A 64 -5.70 -4.98 -5.68
CA ASP A 64 -7.14 -5.23 -5.54
C ASP A 64 -7.54 -5.59 -4.09
#